data_AF-A0A8H7ALF0-F1
#
_entry.id   AF-A0A8H7ALF0-F1
#
_cell.length_a   1.000
_cell.length_b   1.000
_cell.length_c   1.000
_cell.angle_alpha   90.00
_cell.angle_beta   90.00
_cell.angle_gamma   90.00
#
_symmetry.space_group_name_H-M   'P 1'
#
loop_
_entity.id
_entity.type
_entity.pdbx_description
1 polymer ?
#
loop_
_entity_poly.entity_id
_entity_poly.type
_entity_poly.pdbx_seq_one_letter_code
_entity_poly.pdbx_strand_id
1 'polypeptide(L)'
;MRSENKINKILFLRGYASPDWISMIGGICRVDPEYFNRHLAFMTTLVSRSAFSKPSLSSTCRNIITLRINTILGGYSQRNEFKNLAARRISEAADMNTYSRLYQRTASYGDSIVRGFYTLDEHYSILEQEISVCVRESKQGWLALVWLDVGRDLTLGPKGPWLSHHNVLSGSANSLPVIQHHVSMVTKQTYTERAKTSIDGSEISTLSDSAIQQSTMLLPFDCNSLADGETAKQDAFYALNAVFQHAAFSEVQLINLMEHQIDKEMGILALGRDRSHSLDNLQYFRSILDRHVRQIRDVICAIKSQGREGWPSASDTKGQRKCSLTVDRLLEDYDGLLFRALGLCERCTEGMGIMMNRAVVAESKKAIDQAERVKKLTLLASFFIQLSFTTSLFGANFSEFAPGNYLSIWSFFAASVPVLLLTYCFYLWDVGAWFVSLREWARVRVRR
;
A
#
# COMPACT_ATOMS: atom_id res chain seq x y z
N MET A 1 -58.60 0.75 14.12
CA MET A 1 -57.43 1.27 13.37
C MET A 1 -56.41 0.15 13.24
N ARG A 2 -56.26 -0.44 12.05
CA ARG A 2 -55.20 -1.45 11.79
C ARG A 2 -53.86 -0.72 11.91
N SER A 3 -52.98 -1.15 12.83
CA SER A 3 -51.59 -0.72 12.81
C SER A 3 -51.01 -1.16 11.47
N GLU A 4 -50.69 -0.21 10.59
CA GLU A 4 -49.89 -0.53 9.41
C GLU A 4 -48.58 -1.16 9.89
N ASN A 5 -48.36 -2.44 9.57
CA ASN A 5 -47.11 -3.12 9.89
C ASN A 5 -45.98 -2.35 9.19
N LYS A 6 -45.11 -1.70 9.97
CA LYS A 6 -43.90 -1.08 9.43
C LYS A 6 -43.04 -2.17 8.79
N ILE A 7 -42.68 -1.99 7.52
CA ILE A 7 -41.84 -2.93 6.78
C ILE A 7 -40.45 -2.32 6.66
N ASN A 8 -39.49 -2.96 7.32
CA ASN A 8 -38.09 -2.57 7.27
C ASN A 8 -37.36 -3.40 6.22
N LYS A 9 -36.52 -2.77 5.41
CA LYS A 9 -35.92 -3.40 4.23
C LYS A 9 -34.44 -3.03 4.10
N ILE A 10 -33.64 -3.99 3.62
CA ILE A 10 -32.28 -3.76 3.15
C ILE A 10 -32.29 -4.05 1.65
N LEU A 11 -31.98 -3.04 0.84
CA LEU A 11 -31.88 -3.15 -0.61
C LEU A 11 -30.41 -3.19 -1.01
N PHE A 12 -29.99 -4.29 -1.63
CA PHE A 12 -28.65 -4.43 -2.19
C PHE A 12 -28.66 -4.07 -3.68
N LEU A 13 -27.81 -3.12 -4.06
CA LEU A 13 -27.44 -2.85 -5.45
C LEU A 13 -26.06 -3.46 -5.70
N ARG A 14 -25.88 -4.07 -6.87
CA ARG A 14 -24.65 -4.81 -7.20
C ARG A 14 -24.08 -4.34 -8.53
N GLY A 15 -22.80 -4.01 -8.52
CA GLY A 15 -22.07 -3.54 -9.68
C GLY A 15 -22.57 -2.21 -10.20
N TYR A 16 -22.23 -1.91 -11.45
CA TYR A 16 -22.57 -0.67 -12.11
C TYR A 16 -24.08 -0.56 -12.39
N ALA A 17 -24.70 0.53 -11.93
CA ALA A 17 -26.11 0.82 -12.16
C ALA A 17 -26.28 1.85 -13.29
N SER A 18 -27.34 1.70 -14.10
CA SER A 18 -27.66 2.68 -15.16
C SER A 18 -28.11 4.02 -14.54
N PRO A 19 -27.96 5.14 -15.26
CA PRO A 19 -28.51 6.42 -14.83
C PRO A 19 -30.03 6.38 -14.57
N ASP A 20 -30.78 5.62 -15.37
CA ASP A 20 -32.23 5.45 -15.19
C ASP A 20 -32.54 4.70 -13.89
N TRP A 21 -31.79 3.64 -13.59
CA TRP A 21 -31.92 2.90 -12.33
C TRP A 21 -31.54 3.78 -11.14
N ILE A 22 -30.47 4.56 -11.23
CA ILE A 22 -30.05 5.49 -10.18
C ILE A 22 -31.14 6.54 -9.93
N SER A 23 -31.71 7.13 -10.98
CA SER A 23 -32.80 8.10 -10.88
C SER A 23 -34.06 7.48 -10.26
N MET A 24 -34.45 6.29 -10.74
CA MET A 24 -35.62 5.57 -10.25
C MET A 24 -35.47 5.17 -8.78
N ILE A 25 -34.34 4.56 -8.40
CA ILE A 25 -34.06 4.16 -7.02
C ILE A 25 -33.93 5.40 -6.13
N GLY A 26 -33.23 6.43 -6.57
CA GLY A 26 -33.13 7.70 -5.86
C GLY A 26 -34.50 8.32 -5.55
N GLY A 27 -35.41 8.31 -6.52
CA GLY A 27 -36.78 8.80 -6.36
C GLY A 27 -37.63 7.91 -5.44
N ILE A 28 -37.65 6.59 -5.66
CA ILE A 28 -38.45 5.63 -4.89
C ILE A 28 -37.97 5.58 -3.43
N CYS A 29 -36.65 5.52 -3.23
CA CYS A 29 -36.03 5.38 -1.92
C CYS A 29 -35.76 6.73 -1.24
N ARG A 30 -35.99 7.86 -1.93
CA ARG A 30 -35.73 9.24 -1.47
C ARG A 30 -34.32 9.42 -0.90
N VAL A 31 -33.34 8.83 -1.59
CA VAL A 31 -31.92 8.85 -1.21
C VAL A 31 -31.30 10.16 -1.68
N ASP A 32 -30.42 10.74 -0.86
CA ASP A 32 -29.65 11.94 -1.22
C ASP A 32 -28.82 11.66 -2.49
N PRO A 33 -28.90 12.50 -3.55
CA PRO A 33 -28.06 12.37 -4.74
C PRO A 33 -26.57 12.27 -4.43
N GLU A 34 -26.11 12.88 -3.34
CA GLU A 34 -24.71 12.81 -2.90
C GLU A 34 -24.25 11.37 -2.61
N TYR A 35 -25.15 10.48 -2.21
CA TYR A 35 -24.87 9.05 -2.08
C TYR A 35 -24.36 8.45 -3.39
N PHE A 36 -25.10 8.67 -4.47
CA PHE A 36 -24.73 8.13 -5.79
C PHE A 36 -23.50 8.85 -6.34
N ASN A 37 -23.40 10.17 -6.18
CA ASN A 37 -22.23 10.94 -6.59
C ASN A 37 -20.95 10.45 -5.91
N ARG A 38 -21.01 10.14 -4.61
CA ARG A 38 -19.87 9.63 -3.85
C ARG A 38 -19.50 8.23 -4.29
N HIS A 39 -20.46 7.32 -4.39
CA HIS A 39 -20.19 5.96 -4.88
C HIS A 39 -19.59 5.99 -6.29
N LEU A 40 -20.07 6.86 -7.18
CA LEU A 40 -19.57 7.02 -8.55
C LEU A 40 -18.39 8.00 -8.67
N ALA A 41 -17.79 8.45 -7.56
CA ALA A 41 -16.72 9.44 -7.59
C ALA A 41 -15.49 9.01 -8.39
N PHE A 42 -15.20 7.71 -8.47
CA PHE A 42 -14.11 7.19 -9.28
C PHE A 42 -14.21 7.61 -10.76
N MET A 43 -15.44 7.79 -11.25
CA MET A 43 -15.69 8.25 -12.61
C MET A 43 -15.41 9.73 -12.83
N THR A 44 -15.46 10.56 -11.78
CA THR A 44 -15.27 12.02 -11.92
C THR A 44 -13.84 12.43 -12.27
N THR A 45 -12.87 11.51 -12.18
CA THR A 45 -11.50 11.67 -12.70
C THR A 45 -11.44 11.83 -14.22
N LEU A 46 -12.55 11.56 -14.92
CA LEU A 46 -12.70 11.66 -16.37
C LEU A 46 -12.91 13.06 -16.91
N VAL A 47 -13.38 13.98 -16.08
CA VAL A 47 -13.69 15.33 -16.52
C VAL A 47 -12.45 16.18 -16.33
N SER A 48 -11.94 16.79 -17.41
CA SER A 48 -10.74 17.67 -17.43
C SER A 48 -10.82 18.87 -16.47
N ARG A 49 -11.96 19.09 -15.81
CA ARG A 49 -12.19 20.08 -14.76
C ARG A 49 -12.65 19.38 -13.49
N SER A 50 -11.70 18.92 -12.69
CA SER A 50 -11.98 18.53 -11.31
C SER A 50 -12.40 19.78 -10.54
N ALA A 51 -13.62 19.78 -10.00
CA ALA A 51 -14.06 20.81 -9.07
C ALA A 51 -13.47 20.63 -7.67
N PHE A 52 -12.69 19.56 -7.44
CA PHE A 52 -12.10 19.19 -6.14
C PHE A 52 -13.11 19.21 -4.97
N SER A 53 -14.38 18.93 -5.27
CA SER A 53 -15.48 18.95 -4.30
C SER A 53 -15.53 17.71 -3.40
N LYS A 54 -14.58 16.78 -3.55
CA LYS A 54 -14.52 15.51 -2.82
C LYS A 54 -13.17 15.37 -2.10
N PRO A 55 -13.15 14.91 -0.83
CA PRO A 55 -14.33 14.59 -0.02
C PRO A 55 -15.11 15.86 0.40
N SER A 56 -16.44 15.72 0.53
CA SER A 56 -17.30 16.79 1.06
C SER A 56 -17.18 16.89 2.59
N LEU A 57 -17.78 17.91 3.20
CA LEU A 57 -17.75 18.13 4.64
C LEU A 57 -18.43 16.97 5.38
N SER A 58 -17.80 16.50 6.47
CA SER A 58 -18.33 15.36 7.24
C SER A 58 -19.71 15.63 7.83
N SER A 59 -20.08 16.88 8.12
CA SER A 59 -21.40 17.26 8.64
C SER A 59 -22.53 17.04 7.64
N THR A 60 -22.28 17.15 6.34
CA THR A 60 -23.30 17.00 5.29
C THR A 60 -23.45 15.55 4.81
N CYS A 61 -22.45 14.70 5.06
CA CYS A 61 -22.43 13.32 4.58
C CYS A 61 -22.53 12.27 5.71
N ARG A 62 -23.01 12.64 6.90
CA ARG A 62 -23.07 11.74 8.07
C ARG A 62 -23.87 10.46 7.82
N ASN A 63 -24.86 10.53 6.94
CA ASN A 63 -25.73 9.41 6.59
C ASN A 63 -25.15 8.48 5.50
N ILE A 64 -23.96 8.78 4.95
CA ILE A 64 -23.35 8.01 3.87
C ILE A 64 -22.04 7.39 4.38
N ILE A 65 -22.07 6.08 4.55
CA ILE A 65 -20.93 5.30 5.04
C ILE A 65 -20.29 4.57 3.86
N THR A 66 -18.97 4.59 3.79
CA THR A 66 -18.19 3.88 2.76
C THR A 66 -17.26 2.88 3.43
N LEU A 67 -17.36 1.62 3.04
CA LEU A 67 -16.55 0.51 3.54
C LEU A 67 -15.70 -0.03 2.40
N ARG A 68 -14.42 -0.30 2.65
CA ARG A 68 -13.53 -0.92 1.68
C ARG A 68 -13.61 -2.44 1.81
N ILE A 69 -13.61 -3.14 0.68
CA ILE A 69 -13.50 -4.60 0.61
C ILE A 69 -12.29 -4.97 -0.23
N ASN A 70 -11.51 -5.92 0.28
CA ASN A 70 -10.32 -6.42 -0.38
C ASN A 70 -10.53 -7.88 -0.80
N THR A 71 -10.24 -8.20 -2.06
CA THR A 71 -10.13 -9.57 -2.56
C THR A 71 -8.67 -9.86 -2.85
N ILE A 72 -8.11 -10.88 -2.20
CA ILE A 72 -6.74 -11.33 -2.47
C ILE A 72 -6.78 -12.30 -3.65
N LEU A 73 -5.93 -12.07 -4.64
CA LEU A 73 -5.73 -12.94 -5.79
C LEU A 73 -4.39 -13.67 -5.62
N GLY A 74 -4.42 -15.00 -5.70
CA GLY A 74 -3.25 -15.87 -5.59
C GLY A 74 -3.11 -16.86 -6.76
N GLY A 75 -2.00 -17.61 -6.77
CA GLY A 75 -1.84 -18.79 -7.64
C GLY A 75 -1.10 -18.58 -8.97
N TYR A 76 -0.22 -17.58 -9.06
CA TYR A 76 0.54 -17.33 -10.30
C TYR A 76 1.56 -18.44 -10.60
N SER A 77 1.61 -18.85 -11.88
CA SER A 77 2.65 -19.75 -12.40
C SER A 77 3.95 -18.98 -12.64
N GLN A 78 5.06 -19.49 -12.10
CA GLN A 78 6.44 -19.00 -12.24
C GLN A 78 6.96 -18.88 -13.69
N ARG A 79 6.15 -19.18 -14.72
CA ARG A 79 6.64 -19.29 -16.11
C ARG A 79 7.14 -17.98 -16.70
N ASN A 80 6.72 -16.84 -16.16
CA ASN A 80 7.27 -15.53 -16.50
C ASN A 80 7.63 -14.81 -15.19
N GLU A 81 8.78 -15.14 -14.60
CA GLU A 81 9.45 -14.22 -13.66
C GLU A 81 9.56 -12.86 -14.36
N PHE A 82 8.68 -11.93 -13.99
CA PHE A 82 8.89 -10.54 -14.38
C PHE A 82 10.14 -10.10 -13.65
N LYS A 83 11.26 -10.01 -14.39
CA LYS A 83 12.57 -9.58 -13.87
C LYS A 83 12.54 -8.23 -13.13
N ASN A 84 11.43 -7.46 -13.22
CA ASN A 84 11.26 -6.19 -12.53
C ASN A 84 9.80 -5.97 -12.06
N LEU A 85 9.55 -6.23 -10.77
CA LEU A 85 8.26 -6.00 -10.10
C LEU A 85 7.84 -4.52 -10.11
N ALA A 86 8.78 -3.58 -10.00
CA ALA A 86 8.48 -2.16 -10.01
C ALA A 86 7.95 -1.70 -11.38
N ALA A 87 8.57 -2.17 -12.47
CA ALA A 87 8.09 -1.90 -13.82
C ALA A 87 6.67 -2.45 -14.04
N ARG A 88 6.37 -3.64 -13.51
CA ARG A 88 5.02 -4.23 -13.54
C ARG A 88 4.01 -3.34 -12.81
N ARG A 89 4.30 -2.91 -11.57
CA ARG A 89 3.41 -2.01 -10.82
C ARG A 89 3.14 -0.69 -11.54
N ILE A 90 4.14 -0.11 -12.22
CA ILE A 90 3.97 1.11 -13.02
C ILE A 90 3.04 0.84 -14.21
N SER A 91 3.24 -0.26 -14.92
CA SER A 91 2.37 -0.66 -16.03
C SER A 91 0.93 -0.89 -15.57
N GLU A 92 0.74 -1.63 -14.47
CA GLU A 92 -0.58 -1.94 -13.91
C GLU A 92 -1.29 -0.69 -13.39
N ALA A 93 -0.55 0.28 -12.85
CA ALA A 93 -1.11 1.58 -12.48
C ALA A 93 -1.56 2.37 -13.72
N ALA A 94 -0.82 2.30 -14.83
CA ALA A 94 -1.24 2.90 -16.11
C ALA A 94 -2.48 2.18 -16.69
N ASP A 95 -2.54 0.86 -16.58
CA ASP A 95 -3.70 0.06 -16.98
C ASP A 95 -4.92 0.37 -16.11
N MET A 96 -4.76 0.55 -14.79
CA MET A 96 -5.83 1.01 -13.91
C MET A 96 -6.38 2.37 -14.32
N ASN A 97 -5.49 3.32 -14.64
CA ASN A 97 -5.91 4.64 -15.13
C ASN A 97 -6.68 4.52 -16.46
N THR A 98 -6.25 3.63 -17.34
CA THR A 98 -6.93 3.37 -18.62
C THR A 98 -8.28 2.71 -18.41
N TYR A 99 -8.35 1.70 -17.53
CA TYR A 99 -9.59 1.05 -17.10
C TYR A 99 -10.57 2.08 -16.56
N SER A 100 -10.18 2.89 -15.57
CA SER A 100 -11.07 3.91 -14.98
C SER A 100 -11.56 4.91 -16.02
N ARG A 101 -10.73 5.25 -17.01
CA ARG A 101 -11.14 6.15 -18.10
C ARG A 101 -12.14 5.54 -19.07
N LEU A 102 -11.98 4.27 -19.38
CA LEU A 102 -12.83 3.59 -20.36
C LEU A 102 -14.10 3.00 -19.73
N TYR A 103 -14.11 2.82 -18.42
CA TYR A 103 -15.17 2.08 -17.71
C TYR A 103 -16.58 2.55 -18.06
N GLN A 104 -16.85 3.86 -18.01
CA GLN A 104 -18.19 4.38 -18.34
C GLN A 104 -18.66 4.05 -19.77
N ARG A 105 -17.73 3.88 -20.71
CA ARG A 105 -18.03 3.61 -22.12
C ARG A 105 -18.17 2.12 -22.41
N THR A 106 -17.53 1.27 -21.60
CA THR A 106 -17.42 -0.17 -21.85
C THR A 106 -18.21 -1.01 -20.86
N ALA A 107 -18.54 -0.49 -19.69
CA ALA A 107 -19.30 -1.19 -18.67
C ALA A 107 -20.76 -1.35 -19.10
N SER A 108 -21.27 -2.56 -18.93
CA SER A 108 -22.71 -2.82 -18.94
C SER A 108 -23.26 -2.85 -17.53
N TYR A 109 -24.58 -2.87 -17.41
CA TYR A 109 -25.24 -2.91 -16.12
C TYR A 109 -24.91 -4.20 -15.34
N GLY A 110 -24.71 -4.02 -14.04
CA GLY A 110 -24.29 -5.08 -13.13
C GLY A 110 -22.80 -5.40 -13.21
N ASP A 111 -21.99 -4.78 -14.07
CA ASP A 111 -20.55 -5.05 -14.09
C ASP A 111 -19.87 -4.68 -12.78
N SER A 112 -18.91 -5.51 -12.36
CA SER A 112 -18.10 -5.20 -11.19
C SER A 112 -17.26 -3.95 -11.44
N ILE A 113 -17.16 -3.11 -10.41
CA ILE A 113 -16.31 -1.93 -10.39
C ILE A 113 -15.05 -2.29 -9.60
N VAL A 114 -13.87 -1.92 -10.08
CA VAL A 114 -12.60 -2.08 -9.34
C VAL A 114 -12.03 -0.71 -9.03
N ARG A 115 -11.81 -0.41 -7.75
CA ARG A 115 -11.31 0.89 -7.28
C ARG A 115 -9.79 0.94 -7.23
N GLY A 116 -9.16 -0.21 -7.06
CA GLY A 116 -7.71 -0.31 -6.94
C GLY A 116 -7.23 -1.72 -7.21
N PHE A 117 -5.99 -1.81 -7.71
CA PHE A 117 -5.31 -3.06 -7.95
C PHE A 117 -3.84 -2.92 -7.52
N TYR A 118 -3.38 -3.80 -6.65
CA TYR A 118 -2.04 -3.73 -6.07
C TYR A 118 -1.33 -5.07 -6.16
N THR A 119 -0.25 -5.13 -6.94
CA THR A 119 0.63 -6.32 -6.97
C THR A 119 1.65 -6.22 -5.85
N LEU A 120 1.57 -7.13 -4.88
CA LEU A 120 2.48 -7.14 -3.74
C LEU A 120 3.78 -7.86 -4.09
N ASP A 121 3.68 -9.05 -4.66
CA ASP A 121 4.81 -9.84 -5.14
C ASP A 121 4.40 -10.68 -6.36
N GLU A 122 5.20 -11.68 -6.71
CA GLU A 122 4.91 -12.60 -7.81
C GLU A 122 3.69 -13.50 -7.55
N HIS A 123 3.29 -13.66 -6.29
CA HIS A 123 2.27 -14.62 -5.87
C HIS A 123 0.95 -13.99 -5.46
N TYR A 124 0.96 -12.72 -5.06
CA TYR A 124 -0.21 -12.06 -4.50
C TYR A 124 -0.44 -10.68 -5.12
N SER A 125 -1.68 -10.46 -5.53
CA SER A 125 -2.22 -9.14 -5.81
C SER A 125 -3.52 -8.92 -5.03
N ILE A 126 -3.88 -7.66 -4.84
CA ILE A 126 -5.09 -7.26 -4.13
C ILE A 126 -5.98 -6.48 -5.08
N LEU A 127 -7.24 -6.88 -5.14
CA LEU A 127 -8.31 -6.14 -5.77
C LEU A 127 -9.12 -5.43 -4.70
N GLU A 128 -9.37 -4.16 -4.91
CA GLU A 128 -9.99 -3.28 -3.94
C GLU A 128 -11.30 -2.70 -4.48
N GLN A 129 -12.33 -2.79 -3.65
CA GLN A 129 -13.72 -2.45 -3.96
C GLN A 129 -14.38 -1.72 -2.81
N GLU A 130 -15.54 -1.13 -3.07
CA GLU A 130 -16.28 -0.32 -2.11
C GLU A 130 -17.70 -0.85 -1.90
N ILE A 131 -18.17 -0.71 -0.66
CA ILE A 131 -19.57 -0.79 -0.27
C ILE A 131 -19.99 0.59 0.22
N SER A 132 -21.02 1.17 -0.38
CA SER A 132 -21.68 2.36 0.17
C SER A 132 -22.95 1.97 0.90
N VAL A 133 -23.21 2.60 2.03
CA VAL A 133 -24.36 2.35 2.89
C VAL A 133 -25.04 3.67 3.23
N CYS A 134 -26.36 3.71 3.10
CA CYS A 134 -27.20 4.83 3.50
C CYS A 134 -28.51 4.30 4.08
N VAL A 135 -29.01 4.90 5.15
CA VAL A 135 -30.31 4.52 5.75
C VAL A 135 -31.26 5.71 5.70
N ARG A 136 -32.52 5.41 5.43
CA ARG A 136 -33.60 6.39 5.43
C ARG A 136 -34.79 5.87 6.20
N GLU A 137 -35.23 6.65 7.17
CA GLU A 137 -36.49 6.40 7.88
C GLU A 137 -37.67 7.03 7.12
N SER A 138 -38.80 6.32 7.09
CA SER A 138 -40.06 6.77 6.51
C SER A 138 -41.23 6.41 7.43
N LYS A 139 -42.43 6.91 7.11
CA LYS A 139 -43.65 6.53 7.85
C LYS A 139 -43.96 5.03 7.80
N GLN A 140 -43.51 4.34 6.74
CA GLN A 140 -43.76 2.92 6.50
C GLN A 140 -42.70 1.98 7.11
N GLY A 141 -41.72 2.53 7.85
CA GLY A 141 -40.54 1.82 8.31
C GLY A 141 -39.26 2.44 7.75
N TRP A 142 -38.14 1.74 7.87
CA TRP A 142 -36.85 2.21 7.38
C TRP A 142 -36.32 1.35 6.23
N LEU A 143 -35.50 1.98 5.39
CA LEU A 143 -34.83 1.36 4.26
C LEU A 143 -33.32 1.62 4.35
N ALA A 144 -32.53 0.57 4.39
CA ALA A 144 -31.10 0.65 4.13
C ALA A 144 -30.83 0.38 2.64
N LEU A 145 -30.10 1.28 1.99
CA LEU A 145 -29.55 1.07 0.67
C LEU A 145 -28.07 0.70 0.81
N VAL A 146 -27.70 -0.48 0.32
CA VAL A 146 -26.33 -0.99 0.32
C VAL A 146 -25.89 -1.20 -1.13
N TRP A 147 -24.93 -0.42 -1.59
CA TRP A 147 -24.41 -0.54 -2.96
C TRP A 147 -23.02 -1.15 -2.95
N LEU A 148 -22.92 -2.34 -3.52
CA LEU A 148 -21.69 -3.11 -3.69
C LEU A 148 -21.10 -2.82 -5.07
N ASP A 149 -19.81 -2.53 -5.13
CA ASP A 149 -19.05 -2.57 -6.38
C ASP A 149 -19.05 -3.97 -7.02
N VAL A 150 -19.27 -5.01 -6.21
CA VAL A 150 -19.23 -6.41 -6.63
C VAL A 150 -20.52 -6.78 -7.35
N GLY A 151 -20.40 -6.99 -8.65
CA GLY A 151 -21.49 -7.30 -9.57
C GLY A 151 -21.30 -8.64 -10.26
N ARG A 152 -21.22 -8.61 -11.59
CA ARG A 152 -20.89 -9.73 -12.48
C ARG A 152 -19.41 -10.09 -12.38
N ASP A 153 -19.08 -11.27 -12.87
CA ASP A 153 -17.70 -11.76 -12.95
C ASP A 153 -16.78 -10.73 -13.64
N LEU A 154 -15.62 -10.49 -13.05
CA LEU A 154 -14.61 -9.55 -13.54
C LEU A 154 -14.02 -9.93 -14.90
N THR A 155 -14.19 -11.18 -15.36
CA THR A 155 -13.80 -11.66 -16.69
C THR A 155 -14.79 -11.24 -17.78
N LEU A 156 -16.04 -10.94 -17.43
CA LEU A 156 -17.10 -10.57 -18.38
C LEU A 156 -17.20 -9.06 -18.60
N GLY A 157 -16.74 -8.27 -17.64
CA GLY A 157 -16.81 -6.82 -17.65
C GLY A 157 -15.64 -6.13 -18.36
N PRO A 158 -15.49 -4.81 -18.17
CA PRO A 158 -14.35 -4.06 -18.69
C PRO A 158 -13.02 -4.61 -18.20
N LYS A 159 -12.08 -4.77 -19.14
CA LYS A 159 -10.77 -5.36 -18.85
C LYS A 159 -9.89 -4.42 -18.05
N GLY A 160 -9.23 -4.97 -17.03
CA GLY A 160 -8.23 -4.30 -16.22
C GLY A 160 -6.99 -5.18 -15.98
N PRO A 161 -6.03 -4.69 -15.18
CA PRO A 161 -4.75 -5.38 -14.95
C PRO A 161 -4.91 -6.78 -14.34
N TRP A 162 -6.02 -7.03 -13.63
CA TRP A 162 -6.38 -8.35 -13.09
C TRP A 162 -6.66 -9.41 -14.18
N LEU A 163 -6.76 -9.03 -15.46
CA LEU A 163 -6.89 -9.95 -16.59
C LEU A 163 -5.65 -9.93 -17.51
N SER A 164 -4.98 -8.79 -17.64
CA SER A 164 -3.89 -8.59 -18.61
C SER A 164 -2.64 -9.43 -18.30
N HIS A 165 -2.35 -9.64 -17.02
CA HIS A 165 -1.14 -10.34 -16.56
C HIS A 165 -1.43 -11.63 -15.81
N HIS A 166 -2.71 -11.91 -15.59
CA HIS A 166 -3.17 -13.15 -15.02
C HIS A 166 -3.37 -14.11 -16.18
N ASN A 167 -2.62 -15.21 -16.20
CA ASN A 167 -2.87 -16.33 -17.11
C ASN A 167 -4.17 -17.04 -16.73
N VAL A 168 -5.30 -16.32 -16.77
CA VAL A 168 -6.66 -16.85 -16.64
C VAL A 168 -6.89 -17.96 -17.69
N LEU A 169 -6.09 -17.98 -18.75
CA LEU A 169 -6.09 -19.00 -19.82
C LEU A 169 -5.23 -20.25 -19.54
N SER A 170 -4.52 -20.36 -18.40
CA SER A 170 -3.69 -21.55 -18.10
C SER A 170 -3.82 -22.09 -16.67
N GLY A 171 -4.75 -21.56 -15.88
CA GLY A 171 -5.03 -21.93 -14.50
C GLY A 171 -5.63 -20.73 -13.79
N SER A 172 -6.80 -20.91 -13.17
CA SER A 172 -7.60 -19.88 -12.50
C SER A 172 -6.74 -18.90 -11.69
N ALA A 173 -6.94 -17.59 -11.89
CA ALA A 173 -6.55 -16.64 -10.86
C ALA A 173 -7.38 -16.98 -9.62
N ASN A 174 -6.76 -17.61 -8.63
CA ASN A 174 -7.46 -18.10 -7.45
C ASN A 174 -7.71 -16.92 -6.54
N SER A 175 -8.92 -16.36 -6.61
CA SER A 175 -9.39 -15.43 -5.59
C SER A 175 -9.57 -16.17 -4.27
N LEU A 176 -8.94 -15.65 -3.22
CA LEU A 176 -9.08 -16.21 -1.88
C LEU A 176 -10.38 -15.70 -1.25
N PRO A 177 -11.19 -16.59 -0.66
CA PRO A 177 -12.42 -16.18 0.00
C PRO A 177 -12.15 -15.36 1.26
N VAL A 178 -13.06 -14.44 1.57
CA VAL A 178 -13.08 -13.74 2.86
C VAL A 178 -13.52 -14.73 3.94
N ILE A 179 -12.56 -15.16 4.76
CA ILE A 179 -12.79 -16.08 5.85
C ILE A 179 -13.33 -15.32 7.05
N GLN A 180 -14.54 -15.66 7.47
CA GLN A 180 -15.19 -15.05 8.62
C GLN A 180 -15.30 -16.04 9.76
N HIS A 181 -14.83 -15.64 10.94
CA HIS A 181 -15.01 -16.41 12.16
C HIS A 181 -16.09 -15.76 13.03
N HIS A 182 -17.14 -16.52 13.35
CA HIS A 182 -18.20 -16.08 14.25
C HIS A 182 -18.12 -16.87 15.55
N VAL A 183 -18.13 -16.17 16.68
CA VAL A 183 -18.08 -16.78 18.01
C VAL A 183 -19.31 -17.68 18.19
N SER A 184 -19.13 -18.83 18.84
CA SER A 184 -20.20 -19.80 19.12
C SER A 184 -20.82 -20.46 17.88
N MET A 185 -20.12 -20.48 16.74
CA MET A 185 -20.50 -21.39 15.66
C MET A 185 -20.40 -22.84 16.12
N VAL A 186 -21.54 -23.54 16.09
CA VAL A 186 -21.60 -24.98 16.34
C VAL A 186 -21.39 -25.69 15.01
N THR A 187 -20.49 -26.68 14.98
CA THR A 187 -20.35 -27.57 13.85
C THR A 187 -21.69 -28.26 13.62
N LYS A 188 -22.38 -27.94 12.52
CA LYS A 188 -23.58 -28.71 12.15
C LYS A 188 -23.11 -30.15 11.89
N GLN A 189 -23.64 -31.11 12.64
CA GLN A 189 -23.55 -32.51 12.27
C GLN A 189 -24.34 -32.67 10.97
N THR A 190 -23.65 -32.71 9.85
CA THR A 190 -24.25 -33.03 8.55
C THR A 190 -24.49 -34.53 8.47
N TYR A 191 -25.41 -35.05 9.30
CA TYR A 191 -26.04 -36.33 9.03
C TYR A 191 -27.33 -36.06 8.25
N THR A 192 -27.31 -36.47 6.99
CA THR A 192 -28.50 -36.71 6.14
C THR A 192 -29.52 -35.58 6.06
N GLU A 193 -29.28 -34.64 5.16
CA GLU A 193 -30.30 -34.13 4.24
C GLU A 193 -29.57 -33.31 3.17
N ARG A 194 -28.96 -34.03 2.22
CA ARG A 194 -28.71 -33.47 0.89
C ARG A 194 -30.10 -33.17 0.34
N ALA A 195 -30.59 -31.98 0.64
CA ALA A 195 -31.90 -31.52 0.20
C ALA A 195 -31.97 -31.77 -1.31
N LYS A 196 -32.98 -32.55 -1.70
CA LYS A 196 -33.44 -32.68 -3.07
C LYS A 196 -34.06 -31.35 -3.54
N THR A 197 -33.33 -30.25 -3.41
CA THR A 197 -33.46 -29.16 -4.36
C THR A 197 -32.65 -29.60 -5.57
N SER A 198 -33.29 -30.38 -6.44
CA SER A 198 -32.98 -30.37 -7.86
C SER A 198 -33.19 -28.94 -8.33
N ILE A 199 -32.22 -28.07 -8.06
CA ILE A 199 -31.88 -27.03 -9.01
C ILE A 199 -31.45 -27.83 -10.23
N ASP A 200 -32.18 -27.65 -11.32
CA ASP A 200 -31.90 -28.26 -12.59
C ASP A 200 -30.39 -28.19 -12.85
N GLY A 201 -29.73 -29.35 -12.92
CA GLY A 201 -28.27 -29.46 -13.00
C GLY A 201 -27.69 -28.94 -14.33
N SER A 202 -28.53 -28.27 -15.13
CA SER A 202 -28.20 -27.61 -16.38
C SER A 202 -27.73 -26.16 -16.21
N GLU A 203 -27.92 -25.50 -15.05
CA GLU A 203 -27.52 -24.09 -14.87
C GLU A 203 -26.33 -23.85 -13.92
N ILE A 204 -25.90 -24.83 -13.13
CA ILE A 204 -24.74 -24.69 -12.20
C ILE A 204 -23.44 -25.29 -12.80
N SER A 205 -23.53 -25.92 -13.98
CA SER A 205 -22.43 -26.63 -14.64
C SER A 205 -21.76 -25.85 -15.78
N THR A 206 -21.73 -24.51 -15.71
CA THR A 206 -21.00 -23.65 -16.67
C THR A 206 -20.26 -22.45 -16.04
N LEU A 207 -19.99 -22.47 -14.72
CA LEU A 207 -18.99 -21.55 -14.16
C LEU A 207 -17.63 -21.98 -14.68
N SER A 208 -17.15 -21.28 -15.71
CA SER A 208 -15.87 -21.55 -16.32
C SER A 208 -14.77 -21.56 -15.27
N ASP A 209 -13.79 -22.47 -15.41
CA ASP A 209 -12.54 -22.53 -14.62
C ASP A 209 -11.71 -21.21 -14.66
N SER A 210 -12.20 -20.18 -15.34
CA SER A 210 -11.61 -18.86 -15.47
C SER A 210 -12.24 -17.77 -14.57
N ALA A 211 -13.36 -18.05 -13.91
CA ALA A 211 -14.14 -17.09 -13.14
C ALA A 211 -13.39 -16.55 -11.91
N ILE A 212 -13.35 -15.22 -11.72
CA ILE A 212 -12.77 -14.61 -10.50
C ILE A 212 -13.87 -14.52 -9.44
N GLN A 213 -13.93 -15.50 -8.55
CA GLN A 213 -14.98 -15.62 -7.54
C GLN A 213 -14.75 -14.69 -6.34
N GLN A 214 -15.68 -13.79 -6.06
CA GLN A 214 -15.57 -12.85 -4.95
C GLN A 214 -16.61 -13.16 -3.88
N SER A 215 -16.17 -13.54 -2.68
CA SER A 215 -17.05 -13.92 -1.57
C SER A 215 -18.05 -12.82 -1.18
N THR A 216 -17.71 -11.56 -1.42
CA THR A 216 -18.58 -10.40 -1.22
C THR A 216 -19.89 -10.49 -2.00
N MET A 217 -19.93 -11.24 -3.10
CA MET A 217 -21.15 -11.51 -3.86
C MET A 217 -22.24 -12.21 -3.02
N LEU A 218 -21.84 -12.92 -1.96
CA LEU A 218 -22.75 -13.66 -1.09
C LEU A 218 -23.36 -12.79 0.03
N LEU A 219 -22.82 -11.60 0.26
CA LEU A 219 -23.23 -10.72 1.35
C LEU A 219 -24.75 -10.44 1.40
N PRO A 220 -25.46 -10.21 0.28
CA PRO A 220 -26.91 -10.00 0.30
C PRO A 220 -27.71 -11.19 0.84
N PHE A 221 -27.18 -12.40 0.70
CA PHE A 221 -27.85 -13.63 1.13
C PHE A 221 -27.51 -13.96 2.60
N ASP A 222 -26.30 -13.64 3.04
CA ASP A 222 -25.82 -13.99 4.37
C ASP A 222 -26.14 -12.92 5.44
N CYS A 223 -26.39 -11.66 5.04
CA CYS A 223 -26.55 -10.52 5.95
C CYS A 223 -27.61 -10.75 7.04
N ASN A 224 -28.71 -11.42 6.72
CA ASN A 224 -29.81 -11.67 7.67
C ASN A 224 -29.60 -12.93 8.53
N SER A 225 -28.70 -13.84 8.15
CA SER A 225 -28.51 -15.11 8.84
C SER A 225 -27.86 -14.98 10.22
N LEU A 226 -27.14 -13.87 10.45
CA LEU A 226 -26.35 -13.62 11.64
C LEU A 226 -26.99 -12.63 12.63
N ALA A 227 -28.10 -11.99 12.25
CA ALA A 227 -28.74 -10.94 13.04
C ALA A 227 -29.97 -11.47 13.80
N ASP A 228 -30.13 -11.05 15.06
CA ASP A 228 -31.37 -11.26 15.80
C ASP A 228 -32.50 -10.44 15.17
N GLY A 229 -33.48 -11.12 14.56
CA GLY A 229 -34.53 -10.49 13.76
C GLY A 229 -35.35 -9.44 14.51
N GLU A 230 -35.56 -9.59 15.83
CA GLU A 230 -36.31 -8.62 16.62
C GLU A 230 -35.52 -7.32 16.88
N THR A 231 -34.22 -7.44 17.16
CA THR A 231 -33.35 -6.26 17.32
C THR A 231 -33.11 -5.59 15.98
N ALA A 232 -32.85 -6.36 14.93
CA ALA A 232 -32.65 -5.86 13.57
C ALA A 232 -33.87 -5.12 13.01
N LYS A 233 -35.10 -5.49 13.41
CA LYS A 233 -36.29 -4.70 13.04
C LYS A 233 -36.26 -3.29 13.62
N GLN A 234 -35.73 -3.10 14.82
CA GLN A 234 -35.76 -1.81 15.49
C GLN A 234 -34.55 -0.93 15.19
N ASP A 235 -33.38 -1.53 15.02
CA ASP A 235 -32.11 -0.81 14.90
C ASP A 235 -31.43 -1.12 13.56
N ALA A 236 -31.32 -0.09 12.71
CA ALA A 236 -30.73 -0.25 11.38
C ALA A 236 -29.22 -0.51 11.43
N PHE A 237 -28.52 0.06 12.41
CA PHE A 237 -27.08 -0.16 12.57
C PHE A 237 -26.81 -1.62 12.92
N TYR A 238 -27.58 -2.18 13.86
CA TYR A 238 -27.52 -3.59 14.21
C TYR A 238 -27.86 -4.50 13.02
N ALA A 239 -28.89 -4.15 12.24
CA ALA A 239 -29.28 -4.91 11.05
C ALA A 239 -28.15 -4.96 9.98
N LEU A 240 -27.33 -3.91 9.92
CA LEU A 240 -26.21 -3.79 8.99
C LEU A 240 -24.88 -4.33 9.54
N ASN A 241 -24.86 -4.88 10.76
CA ASN A 241 -23.65 -5.39 11.40
C ASN A 241 -22.85 -6.34 10.51
N ALA A 242 -23.52 -7.28 9.83
CA ALA A 242 -22.86 -8.26 8.95
C ALA A 242 -22.08 -7.59 7.80
N VAL A 243 -22.52 -6.43 7.32
CA VAL A 243 -21.82 -5.65 6.29
C VAL A 243 -20.51 -5.07 6.83
N PHE A 244 -20.54 -4.48 8.03
CA PHE A 244 -19.34 -3.96 8.69
C PHE A 244 -18.35 -5.06 9.08
N GLN A 245 -18.85 -6.19 9.56
CA GLN A 245 -18.02 -7.36 9.91
C GLN A 245 -17.37 -7.96 8.67
N HIS A 246 -18.11 -8.13 7.57
CA HIS A 246 -17.54 -8.62 6.32
C HIS A 246 -16.38 -7.74 5.83
N ALA A 247 -16.55 -6.41 5.91
CA ALA A 247 -15.48 -5.47 5.58
C ALA A 247 -14.27 -5.62 6.52
N ALA A 248 -14.50 -5.72 7.83
CA ALA A 248 -13.44 -5.94 8.81
C ALA A 248 -12.67 -7.24 8.57
N PHE A 249 -13.35 -8.33 8.21
CA PHE A 249 -12.69 -9.61 7.86
C PHE A 249 -11.87 -9.51 6.58
N SER A 250 -12.33 -8.77 5.58
CA SER A 250 -11.52 -8.53 4.37
C SER A 250 -10.29 -7.66 4.67
N GLU A 251 -10.41 -6.71 5.58
CA GLU A 251 -9.33 -5.81 6.00
C GLU A 251 -8.29 -6.53 6.87
N VAL A 252 -8.70 -7.40 7.79
CA VAL A 252 -7.76 -8.18 8.61
C VAL A 252 -6.95 -9.15 7.77
N GLN A 253 -7.55 -9.78 6.75
CA GLN A 253 -6.83 -10.64 5.82
C GLN A 253 -5.78 -9.86 5.02
N LEU A 254 -6.13 -8.65 4.56
CA LEU A 254 -5.18 -7.74 3.93
C LEU A 254 -4.02 -7.41 4.88
N ILE A 255 -4.31 -6.98 6.11
CA ILE A 255 -3.28 -6.61 7.09
C ILE A 255 -2.36 -7.80 7.39
N ASN A 256 -2.90 -9.01 7.53
CA ASN A 256 -2.10 -10.23 7.73
C ASN A 256 -1.16 -10.49 6.54
N LEU A 257 -1.65 -10.31 5.30
CA LEU A 257 -0.82 -10.47 4.11
C LEU A 257 0.28 -9.39 4.04
N MET A 258 -0.06 -8.14 4.36
CA MET A 258 0.90 -7.03 4.39
C MET A 258 1.98 -7.26 5.44
N GLU A 259 1.61 -7.75 6.64
CA GLU A 259 2.56 -8.14 7.68
C GLU A 259 3.56 -9.19 7.18
N HIS A 260 3.06 -10.26 6.54
CA HIS A 260 3.90 -11.29 5.95
C HIS A 260 4.88 -10.73 4.89
N GLN A 261 4.41 -9.85 4.01
CA GLN A 261 5.24 -9.24 2.97
C GLN A 261 6.29 -8.29 3.55
N ILE A 262 5.95 -7.52 4.58
CA ILE A 262 6.89 -6.64 5.28
C ILE A 262 7.96 -7.47 6.01
N ASP A 263 7.57 -8.54 6.69
CA ASP A 263 8.50 -9.45 7.37
C ASP A 263 9.53 -10.04 6.40
N LYS A 264 9.07 -10.46 5.22
CA LYS A 264 9.91 -10.97 4.13
C LYS A 264 10.96 -9.94 3.70
N GLU A 265 10.55 -8.71 3.42
CA GLU A 265 11.47 -7.64 3.02
C GLU A 265 12.45 -7.27 4.14
N MET A 266 11.97 -7.17 5.37
CA MET A 266 12.82 -6.90 6.54
C MET A 266 13.87 -8.00 6.75
N GLY A 267 13.54 -9.26 6.48
CA GLY A 267 14.48 -10.38 6.48
C GLY A 267 15.57 -10.24 5.42
N ILE A 268 15.21 -9.84 4.19
CA ILE A 268 16.17 -9.60 3.09
C ILE A 268 17.13 -8.46 3.47
N LEU A 269 16.59 -7.38 4.03
CA LEU A 269 17.35 -6.23 4.52
C LEU A 269 18.32 -6.59 5.65
N ALA A 270 17.91 -7.48 6.57
CA ALA A 270 18.78 -7.96 7.64
C ALA A 270 20.03 -8.68 7.08
N LEU A 271 19.85 -9.47 6.02
CA LEU A 271 20.93 -10.18 5.31
C LEU A 271 21.79 -9.26 4.43
N GLY A 272 21.43 -7.99 4.29
CA GLY A 272 22.16 -6.99 3.51
C GLY A 272 22.14 -7.20 2.00
N ARG A 273 21.25 -8.09 1.52
CA ARG A 273 21.04 -8.39 0.09
C ARG A 273 20.03 -7.40 -0.49
N ASP A 274 20.18 -7.14 -1.79
CA ASP A 274 19.20 -6.47 -2.65
C ASP A 274 18.48 -5.23 -2.08
N ARG A 275 19.27 -4.26 -1.62
CA ARG A 275 18.80 -3.15 -0.78
C ARG A 275 17.84 -2.19 -1.48
N SER A 276 18.04 -1.95 -2.78
CA SER A 276 17.21 -1.01 -3.54
C SER A 276 15.79 -1.56 -3.72
N HIS A 277 15.66 -2.83 -4.08
CA HIS A 277 14.35 -3.45 -4.34
C HIS A 277 13.52 -3.56 -3.06
N SER A 278 14.13 -3.93 -1.94
CA SER A 278 13.42 -3.98 -0.65
C SER A 278 12.97 -2.59 -0.17
N LEU A 279 13.76 -1.54 -0.40
CA LEU A 279 13.36 -0.18 -0.05
C LEU A 279 12.16 0.29 -0.87
N ASP A 280 12.17 0.05 -2.19
CA ASP A 280 11.04 0.37 -3.07
C ASP A 280 9.78 -0.41 -2.66
N ASN A 281 9.93 -1.67 -2.25
CA ASN A 281 8.83 -2.50 -1.74
C ASN A 281 8.26 -1.96 -0.43
N LEU A 282 9.10 -1.61 0.55
CA LEU A 282 8.63 -1.05 1.83
C LEU A 282 7.92 0.31 1.62
N GLN A 283 8.44 1.16 0.73
CA GLN A 283 7.78 2.42 0.39
C GLN A 283 6.41 2.17 -0.27
N TYR A 284 6.34 1.22 -1.19
CA TYR A 284 5.10 0.82 -1.83
C TYR A 284 4.07 0.28 -0.83
N PHE A 285 4.48 -0.65 0.04
CA PHE A 285 3.62 -1.22 1.08
C PHE A 285 3.10 -0.16 2.05
N ARG A 286 3.98 0.76 2.48
CA ARG A 286 3.58 1.90 3.33
C ARG A 286 2.51 2.76 2.65
N SER A 287 2.66 3.05 1.37
CA SER A 287 1.68 3.87 0.64
C SER A 287 0.28 3.24 0.59
N ILE A 288 0.22 1.90 0.50
CA ILE A 288 -1.02 1.14 0.59
C ILE A 288 -1.58 1.27 2.01
N LEU A 289 -0.78 0.93 3.03
CA LEU A 289 -1.21 0.98 4.44
C LEU A 289 -1.70 2.36 4.87
N ASP A 290 -1.02 3.46 4.49
CA ASP A 290 -1.42 4.82 4.83
C ASP A 290 -2.81 5.20 4.28
N ARG A 291 -3.22 4.60 3.17
CA ARG A 291 -4.58 4.76 2.63
C ARG A 291 -5.60 3.94 3.43
N HIS A 292 -5.27 2.70 3.78
CA HIS A 292 -6.13 1.84 4.60
C HIS A 292 -6.31 2.42 6.02
N VAL A 293 -5.25 2.95 6.63
CA VAL A 293 -5.30 3.67 7.93
C VAL A 293 -6.32 4.82 7.88
N ARG A 294 -6.33 5.63 6.82
CA ARG A 294 -7.31 6.71 6.67
C ARG A 294 -8.74 6.17 6.56
N GLN A 295 -8.93 5.10 5.81
CA GLN A 295 -10.24 4.47 5.62
C GLN A 295 -10.77 3.85 6.90
N ILE A 296 -9.93 3.11 7.64
CA ILE A 296 -10.29 2.54 8.94
C ILE A 296 -10.71 3.65 9.91
N ARG A 297 -9.99 4.78 9.96
CA ARG A 297 -10.39 5.95 10.78
C ARG A 297 -11.76 6.50 10.39
N ASP A 298 -12.04 6.61 9.10
CA ASP A 298 -13.34 7.07 8.61
C ASP A 298 -14.47 6.11 9.03
N VAL A 299 -14.22 4.80 8.97
CA VAL A 299 -15.18 3.78 9.43
C VAL A 299 -15.37 3.84 10.95
N ILE A 300 -14.30 4.00 11.75
CA ILE A 300 -14.41 4.19 13.20
C ILE A 300 -15.27 5.41 13.53
N CYS A 301 -15.05 6.54 12.83
CA CYS A 301 -15.89 7.73 12.98
C CYS A 301 -17.36 7.43 12.64
N ALA A 302 -17.62 6.67 11.57
CA ALA A 302 -18.95 6.27 11.19
C ALA A 302 -19.61 5.36 12.25
N ILE A 303 -18.90 4.37 12.79
CA ILE A 303 -19.39 3.48 13.86
C ILE A 303 -19.69 4.27 15.13
N LYS A 304 -18.79 5.17 15.56
CA LYS A 304 -19.01 6.06 16.73
C LYS A 304 -20.25 6.92 16.55
N SER A 305 -20.50 7.35 15.31
CA SER A 305 -21.68 8.13 14.98
C SER A 305 -22.96 7.30 14.91
N GLN A 306 -22.91 5.97 14.77
CA GLN A 306 -24.08 5.07 14.66
C GLN A 306 -25.17 5.56 13.68
N GLY A 307 -24.81 6.38 12.69
CA GLY A 307 -25.80 7.02 11.79
C GLY A 307 -26.74 8.03 12.49
N ARG A 308 -26.28 8.69 13.57
CA ARG A 308 -26.98 9.58 14.54
C ARG A 308 -27.96 10.63 13.99
N GLU A 309 -28.02 10.86 12.69
CA GLU A 309 -29.03 11.72 12.07
C GLU A 309 -29.90 10.88 11.12
N GLY A 310 -30.94 10.26 11.68
CA GLY A 310 -32.01 9.61 10.91
C GLY A 310 -31.93 8.09 10.76
N TRP A 311 -30.96 7.42 11.41
CA TRP A 311 -30.99 5.97 11.55
C TRP A 311 -31.92 5.59 12.71
N PRO A 312 -32.86 4.66 12.51
CA PRO A 312 -33.69 4.16 13.58
C PRO A 312 -32.86 3.35 14.57
N SER A 313 -33.14 3.55 15.84
CA SER A 313 -32.45 2.89 16.95
C SER A 313 -33.42 2.07 17.78
N ALA A 314 -32.90 1.02 18.43
CA ALA A 314 -33.69 0.19 19.33
C ALA A 314 -34.35 1.02 20.44
N SER A 315 -35.64 0.78 20.65
CA SER A 315 -36.43 1.45 21.69
C SER A 315 -36.47 0.66 22.99
N ASP A 316 -36.35 -0.66 22.91
CA ASP A 316 -36.37 -1.55 24.06
C ASP A 316 -34.99 -1.67 24.72
N THR A 317 -34.96 -1.81 26.04
CA THR A 317 -33.71 -1.87 26.82
C THR A 317 -32.83 -3.07 26.42
N LYS A 318 -33.44 -4.20 26.03
CA LYS A 318 -32.72 -5.40 25.59
C LYS A 318 -32.07 -5.18 24.21
N GLY A 319 -32.81 -4.62 23.26
CA GLY A 319 -32.33 -4.21 21.95
C GLY A 319 -31.21 -3.17 22.05
N GLN A 320 -31.38 -2.13 22.86
CA GLN A 320 -30.35 -1.11 23.11
C GLN A 320 -29.06 -1.72 23.64
N ARG A 321 -29.16 -2.64 24.61
CA ARG A 321 -28.00 -3.35 25.14
C ARG A 321 -27.29 -4.19 24.07
N LYS A 322 -28.04 -4.91 23.24
CA LYS A 322 -27.47 -5.68 22.11
C LYS A 322 -26.78 -4.77 21.09
N CYS A 323 -27.41 -3.66 20.73
CA CYS A 323 -26.85 -2.68 19.80
C CYS A 323 -25.57 -2.06 20.35
N SER A 324 -25.56 -1.63 21.62
CA SER A 324 -24.36 -1.13 22.29
C SER A 324 -23.24 -2.16 22.26
N LEU A 325 -23.51 -3.41 22.63
CA LEU A 325 -22.50 -4.47 22.59
C LEU A 325 -21.97 -4.73 21.17
N THR A 326 -22.82 -4.66 20.15
CA THR A 326 -22.38 -4.79 18.75
C THR A 326 -21.51 -3.61 18.32
N VAL A 327 -21.87 -2.38 18.68
CA VAL A 327 -21.07 -1.19 18.42
C VAL A 327 -19.71 -1.30 19.10
N ASP A 328 -19.68 -1.68 20.38
CA ASP A 328 -18.45 -1.80 21.16
C ASP A 328 -17.51 -2.85 20.54
N ARG A 329 -18.04 -4.00 20.11
CA ARG A 329 -17.28 -5.04 19.41
C ARG A 329 -16.73 -4.56 18.07
N LEU A 330 -17.54 -3.89 17.25
CA LEU A 330 -17.07 -3.33 15.99
C LEU A 330 -16.00 -2.26 16.21
N LEU A 331 -16.13 -1.43 17.25
CA LEU A 331 -15.08 -0.47 17.60
C LEU A 331 -13.80 -1.17 18.03
N GLU A 332 -13.89 -2.21 18.87
CA GLU A 332 -12.74 -3.03 19.27
C GLU A 332 -12.04 -3.65 18.05
N ASP A 333 -12.80 -4.24 17.12
CA ASP A 333 -12.28 -4.83 15.89
C ASP A 333 -11.54 -3.78 15.04
N TYR A 334 -12.18 -2.64 14.74
CA TYR A 334 -11.60 -1.61 13.88
C TYR A 334 -10.46 -0.82 14.56
N ASP A 335 -10.51 -0.58 15.87
CA ASP A 335 -9.40 0.01 16.62
C ASP A 335 -8.19 -0.97 16.63
N GLY A 336 -8.45 -2.28 16.74
CA GLY A 336 -7.43 -3.32 16.59
C GLY A 336 -6.79 -3.32 15.19
N LEU A 337 -7.61 -3.23 14.13
CA LEU A 337 -7.12 -3.10 12.75
C LEU A 337 -6.29 -1.82 12.55
N LEU A 338 -6.76 -0.69 13.09
CA LEU A 338 -6.05 0.59 13.02
C LEU A 338 -4.69 0.51 13.71
N PHE A 339 -4.64 -0.06 14.92
CA PHE A 339 -3.42 -0.22 15.69
C PHE A 339 -2.39 -1.06 14.92
N ARG A 340 -2.81 -2.21 14.38
CA ARG A 340 -1.93 -3.09 13.59
C ARG A 340 -1.45 -2.40 12.31
N ALA A 341 -2.33 -1.75 11.56
CA ALA A 341 -1.95 -1.05 10.33
C ALA A 341 -0.94 0.09 10.60
N LEU A 342 -1.12 0.86 11.68
CA LEU A 342 -0.16 1.89 12.10
C LEU A 342 1.19 1.29 12.50
N GLY A 343 1.18 0.18 13.25
CA GLY A 343 2.40 -0.55 13.59
C GLY A 343 3.15 -1.02 12.34
N LEU A 344 2.45 -1.53 11.32
CA LEU A 344 3.07 -1.90 10.05
C LEU A 344 3.63 -0.68 9.29
N CYS A 345 2.95 0.47 9.28
CA CYS A 345 3.49 1.71 8.71
C CYS A 345 4.80 2.15 9.39
N GLU A 346 4.85 2.04 10.73
CA GLU A 346 6.04 2.36 11.51
C GLU A 346 7.18 1.39 11.19
N ARG A 347 6.91 0.08 11.14
CA ARG A 347 7.89 -0.94 10.75
C ARG A 347 8.48 -0.71 9.36
N CYS A 348 7.67 -0.34 8.37
CA CYS A 348 8.19 0.07 7.06
C CYS A 348 9.12 1.28 7.15
N THR A 349 8.77 2.27 7.99
CA THR A 349 9.57 3.49 8.19
C THR A 349 10.90 3.18 8.85
N GLU A 350 10.89 2.34 9.88
CA GLU A 350 12.09 1.86 10.56
C GLU A 350 12.99 1.09 9.58
N GLY A 351 12.43 0.16 8.80
CA GLY A 351 13.16 -0.59 7.78
C GLY A 351 13.87 0.29 6.76
N MET A 352 13.17 1.30 6.23
CA MET A 352 13.76 2.31 5.33
C MET A 352 14.86 3.12 6.03
N GLY A 353 14.68 3.51 7.29
CA GLY A 353 15.67 4.25 8.08
C GLY A 353 16.95 3.45 8.34
N ILE A 354 16.82 2.17 8.72
CA ILE A 354 17.97 1.26 8.90
C ILE A 354 18.76 1.16 7.59
N MET A 355 18.08 1.09 6.45
CA MET A 355 18.73 1.04 5.14
C MET A 355 19.49 2.31 4.80
N MET A 356 18.87 3.47 4.97
CA MET A 356 19.50 4.75 4.69
C MET A 356 20.77 4.93 5.53
N ASN A 357 20.72 4.62 6.82
CA ASN A 357 21.88 4.67 7.71
C ASN A 357 22.99 3.72 7.25
N ARG A 358 22.66 2.49 6.84
CA ARG A 358 23.66 1.54 6.32
C ARG A 358 24.28 2.01 4.99
N ALA A 359 23.51 2.65 4.12
CA ALA A 359 24.00 3.20 2.86
C ALA A 359 25.02 4.33 3.11
N VAL A 360 24.69 5.27 4.01
CA VAL A 360 25.59 6.37 4.41
C VAL A 360 26.90 5.83 5.00
N VAL A 361 26.82 4.81 5.85
CA VAL A 361 28.02 4.17 6.43
C VAL A 361 28.87 3.49 5.33
N ALA A 362 28.22 2.82 4.37
CA ALA A 362 28.94 2.17 3.27
C ALA A 362 29.62 3.18 2.33
N GLU A 363 28.94 4.27 1.99
CA GLU A 363 29.51 5.36 1.18
C GLU A 363 30.67 6.04 1.91
N SER A 364 30.54 6.28 3.22
CA SER A 364 31.61 6.82 4.05
C SER A 364 32.86 5.94 4.03
N LYS A 365 32.69 4.61 4.17
CA LYS A 365 33.81 3.66 4.06
C LYS A 365 34.47 3.72 2.69
N LYS A 366 33.67 3.76 1.62
CA LYS A 366 34.18 3.87 0.25
C LYS A 366 34.96 5.18 0.03
N ALA A 367 34.49 6.29 0.57
CA ALA A 367 35.18 7.58 0.50
C ALA A 367 36.51 7.56 1.26
N ILE A 368 36.56 6.90 2.42
CA ILE A 368 37.80 6.68 3.19
C ILE A 368 38.79 5.84 2.37
N ASP A 369 38.34 4.73 1.78
CA ASP A 369 39.19 3.87 0.95
C ASP A 369 39.73 4.62 -0.29
N GLN A 370 38.90 5.46 -0.91
CA GLN A 370 39.30 6.32 -2.02
C GLN A 370 40.33 7.36 -1.58
N ALA A 371 40.12 8.01 -0.43
CA ALA A 371 41.08 8.95 0.14
C ALA A 371 42.42 8.27 0.46
N GLU A 372 42.42 7.03 0.95
CA GLU A 372 43.64 6.26 1.19
C GLU A 372 44.38 5.94 -0.12
N ARG A 373 43.65 5.57 -1.18
CA ARG A 373 44.25 5.34 -2.51
C ARG A 373 44.86 6.61 -3.09
N VAL A 374 44.15 7.75 -2.98
CA VAL A 374 44.67 9.05 -3.40
C VAL A 374 45.91 9.40 -2.59
N LYS A 375 45.90 9.20 -1.27
CA LYS A 375 47.07 9.42 -0.41
C LYS A 375 48.29 8.61 -0.88
N LYS A 376 48.10 7.31 -1.19
CA LYS A 376 49.16 6.44 -1.73
C LYS A 376 49.69 6.95 -3.07
N LEU A 377 48.79 7.38 -3.97
CA LEU A 377 49.17 7.93 -5.27
C LEU A 377 49.95 9.25 -5.14
N THR A 378 49.47 10.18 -4.31
CA THR A 378 50.15 11.46 -4.06
C THR A 378 51.52 11.25 -3.42
N LEU A 379 51.64 10.29 -2.51
CA LEU A 379 52.94 9.91 -1.93
C LEU A 379 53.89 9.40 -3.01
N LEU A 380 53.42 8.52 -3.89
CA LEU A 380 54.24 7.99 -5.00
C LEU A 380 54.65 9.11 -5.97
N ALA A 381 53.72 9.98 -6.36
CA ALA A 381 53.99 11.11 -7.24
C ALA A 381 55.02 12.08 -6.65
N SER A 382 54.96 12.34 -5.33
CA SER A 382 55.91 13.21 -4.63
C SER A 382 57.36 12.70 -4.76
N PHE A 383 57.57 11.38 -4.70
CA PHE A 383 58.89 10.78 -4.92
C PHE A 383 59.35 10.87 -6.38
N PHE A 384 58.45 10.56 -7.32
CA PHE A 384 58.81 10.59 -8.75
C PHE A 384 59.12 11.99 -9.27
N ILE A 385 58.40 13.02 -8.82
CA ILE A 385 58.66 14.41 -9.23
C ILE A 385 60.10 14.82 -8.88
N GLN A 386 60.55 14.55 -7.65
CA GLN A 386 61.89 14.90 -7.19
C GLN A 386 62.97 14.11 -7.92
N LEU A 387 62.78 12.78 -8.08
CA LEU A 387 63.70 11.93 -8.84
C LEU A 387 63.80 12.36 -10.31
N SER A 388 62.69 12.74 -10.92
CA SER A 388 62.67 13.16 -12.33
C SER A 388 63.39 14.50 -12.50
N PHE A 389 63.26 15.41 -11.54
CA PHE A 389 63.99 16.67 -11.53
C PHE A 389 65.51 16.46 -11.41
N THR A 390 65.97 15.64 -10.47
CA THR A 390 67.41 15.37 -10.34
C THR A 390 67.94 14.65 -11.59
N THR A 391 67.21 13.67 -12.11
CA THR A 391 67.57 12.98 -13.36
C THR A 391 67.63 13.93 -14.55
N SER A 392 66.69 14.90 -14.65
CA SER A 392 66.71 15.90 -15.72
C SER A 392 67.88 16.88 -15.60
N LEU A 393 68.27 17.29 -14.39
CA LEU A 393 69.43 18.15 -14.17
C LEU A 393 70.74 17.45 -14.56
N PHE A 394 70.91 16.19 -14.17
CA PHE A 394 72.12 15.43 -14.52
C PHE A 394 72.10 14.85 -15.93
N GLY A 395 70.92 14.77 -16.58
CA GLY A 395 70.77 14.36 -17.98
C GLY A 395 70.85 15.50 -19.00
N ALA A 396 70.84 16.75 -18.54
CA ALA A 396 71.01 17.92 -19.40
C ALA A 396 72.50 18.15 -19.71
N ASN A 397 72.83 18.35 -20.98
CA ASN A 397 74.19 18.62 -21.43
C ASN A 397 74.59 20.07 -21.16
N PHE A 398 75.04 20.36 -19.94
CA PHE A 398 75.64 21.66 -19.62
C PHE A 398 77.11 21.73 -20.07
N SER A 399 77.54 22.89 -20.55
CA SER A 399 78.91 23.14 -21.02
C SER A 399 79.96 23.03 -19.92
N GLU A 400 79.60 23.19 -18.64
CA GLU A 400 80.49 22.95 -17.49
C GLU A 400 80.81 21.47 -17.24
N PHE A 401 80.10 20.54 -17.91
CA PHE A 401 80.30 19.09 -17.78
C PHE A 401 81.03 18.45 -18.99
N ALA A 402 81.64 19.26 -19.85
CA ALA A 402 82.37 18.84 -21.04
C ALA A 402 83.85 18.46 -20.77
N PRO A 403 84.56 17.83 -21.72
CA PRO A 403 85.34 16.61 -21.49
C PRO A 403 86.65 16.86 -20.72
N GLY A 404 86.76 16.24 -19.54
CA GLY A 404 87.95 16.26 -18.68
C GLY A 404 87.64 16.00 -17.21
N ASN A 405 86.44 16.35 -16.75
CA ASN A 405 85.94 16.04 -15.41
C ASN A 405 84.76 15.08 -15.49
N TYR A 406 85.05 13.78 -15.44
CA TYR A 406 84.01 12.77 -15.29
C TYR A 406 83.39 12.92 -13.90
N LEU A 407 82.19 13.49 -13.81
CA LEU A 407 81.42 13.41 -12.58
C LEU A 407 81.18 11.94 -12.28
N SER A 408 81.72 11.49 -11.15
CA SER A 408 81.44 10.17 -10.63
C SER A 408 79.93 10.00 -10.50
N ILE A 409 79.43 8.82 -10.87
CA ILE A 409 78.04 8.40 -10.68
C ILE A 409 77.55 8.62 -9.24
N TRP A 410 78.48 8.69 -8.29
CA TRP A 410 78.24 9.03 -6.90
C TRP A 410 77.59 10.41 -6.69
N SER A 411 77.89 11.39 -7.54
CA SER A 411 77.38 12.76 -7.43
C SER A 411 75.85 12.84 -7.61
N PHE A 412 75.29 11.94 -8.43
CA PHE A 412 73.85 11.79 -8.61
C PHE A 412 73.17 11.31 -7.32
N PHE A 413 73.77 10.33 -6.64
CA PHE A 413 73.26 9.80 -5.37
C PHE A 413 73.39 10.83 -4.25
N ALA A 414 74.50 11.56 -4.21
CA ALA A 414 74.76 12.60 -3.21
C ALA A 414 73.79 13.79 -3.29
N ALA A 415 73.29 14.11 -4.49
CA ALA A 415 72.27 15.14 -4.68
C ALA A 415 70.83 14.59 -4.48
N SER A 416 70.54 13.40 -4.99
CA SER A 416 69.17 12.85 -4.97
C SER A 416 68.71 12.37 -3.58
N VAL A 417 69.60 11.78 -2.79
CA VAL A 417 69.24 11.23 -1.47
C VAL A 417 68.83 12.34 -0.48
N PRO A 418 69.56 13.45 -0.31
CA PRO A 418 69.14 14.54 0.57
C PRO A 418 67.84 15.20 0.14
N VAL A 419 67.62 15.38 -1.17
CA VAL A 419 66.37 15.98 -1.71
C VAL A 419 65.17 15.08 -1.42
N LEU A 420 65.31 13.76 -1.58
CA LEU A 420 64.26 12.80 -1.24
C LEU A 420 63.99 12.74 0.26
N LEU A 421 65.03 12.70 1.08
CA LEU A 421 64.90 12.71 2.54
C LEU A 421 64.22 13.98 3.04
N LEU A 422 64.61 15.14 2.52
CA LEU A 422 63.99 16.42 2.87
C LEU A 422 62.51 16.44 2.48
N THR A 423 62.17 15.97 1.27
CA THR A 423 60.77 15.87 0.83
C THR A 423 59.95 14.92 1.71
N TYR A 424 60.53 13.78 2.09
CA TYR A 424 59.88 12.82 3.00
C TYR A 424 59.71 13.38 4.41
N CYS A 425 60.71 14.08 4.94
CA CYS A 425 60.63 14.78 6.21
C CYS A 425 59.54 15.86 6.21
N PHE A 426 59.44 16.66 5.14
CA PHE A 426 58.36 17.63 4.97
C PHE A 426 56.98 16.99 4.89
N TYR A 427 56.88 15.79 4.31
CA TYR A 427 55.62 15.04 4.25
C TYR A 427 55.20 14.47 5.61
N LEU A 428 56.15 13.93 6.39
CA LEU A 428 55.88 13.42 7.74
C LEU A 428 55.63 14.54 8.75
N TRP A 429 56.16 15.74 8.49
CA TRP A 429 55.86 16.92 9.27
C TRP A 429 54.40 17.30 9.04
N ASP A 430 53.54 17.11 10.04
CA ASP A 430 52.13 17.48 9.96
C ASP A 430 51.99 19.01 9.85
N VAL A 431 52.06 19.52 8.62
CA VAL A 431 51.92 20.93 8.28
C VAL A 431 50.58 21.47 8.79
N GLY A 432 49.54 20.62 8.90
CA GLY A 432 48.23 20.96 9.45
C GLY A 432 48.28 21.30 10.94
N ALA A 433 48.96 20.48 11.76
CA ALA A 433 49.13 20.74 13.18
C ALA A 433 49.89 22.06 13.44
N TRP A 434 50.87 22.38 12.58
CA TRP A 434 51.64 23.61 12.68
C TRP A 434 50.78 24.86 12.40
N PHE A 435 49.95 24.86 11.35
CA PHE A 435 49.04 25.98 11.05
C PHE A 435 47.92 26.15 12.09
N VAL A 436 47.39 25.06 12.65
CA VAL A 436 46.39 25.14 13.74
C VAL A 436 47.02 25.76 14.99
N SER A 437 48.23 25.33 15.35
CA SER A 437 48.97 25.89 16.48
C SER A 437 49.33 27.36 16.25
N LEU A 438 49.67 27.76 15.01
CA LEU A 438 49.90 29.16 14.64
C LEU A 438 48.62 30.01 14.74
N ARG A 439 47.47 29.46 14.35
CA ARG A 439 46.15 30.13 14.44
C ARG A 439 45.65 30.25 15.88
N GLU A 440 45.93 29.27 16.73
CA GLU A 440 45.70 29.34 18.18
C GLU A 440 46.59 30.43 18.80
N TRP A 441 47.87 30.48 18.43
CA TRP A 441 48.80 31.54 18.84
C TRP A 441 48.36 32.94 18.41
N ALA A 442 47.87 33.08 17.18
CA ALA A 442 47.35 34.34 16.66
C ALA A 442 46.09 34.80 17.42
N ARG A 443 45.18 33.87 17.80
CA ARG A 443 43.99 34.20 18.61
C ARG A 443 44.34 34.62 20.04
N VAL A 444 45.37 34.02 20.65
CA VAL A 444 45.84 34.41 21.99
C VAL A 444 46.47 35.81 21.98
N ARG A 445 47.06 36.24 20.87
CA ARG A 445 47.68 37.56 20.73
C ARG A 445 46.70 38.72 20.49
N VAL A 446 45.49 38.44 19.99
CA VAL A 446 44.43 39.44 19.73
C VAL A 446 43.55 39.71 20.96
N ARG A 447 43.66 38.89 22.02
CA ARG A 447 42.93 39.06 23.30
C ARG A 447 43.77 39.67 24.43
N ARG A 448 44.97 40.20 24.14
CA ARG A 448 45.80 40.93 25.10
C ARG A 448 45.88 42.40 24.76
#